data_AF-R2SSH4-F1
#
_entry.id   AF-R2SSH4-F1
#
_cell.length_a   1.000
_cell.length_b   1.000
_cell.length_c   1.000
_cell.angle_alpha   90.00
_cell.angle_beta   90.00
_cell.angle_gamma   90.00
#
_symmetry.space_group_name_H-M   'P 1'
#
loop_
_entity.id
_entity.type
_entity.pdbx_description
1 polymer ?
#
loop_
_entity_poly.entity_id
_entity_poly.type
_entity_poly.pdbx_seq_one_letter_code
_entity_poly.pdbx_strand_id
1 'polypeptide(L)'
;MKKKQITSNYLLYILIFGFILEIILKDSYPRLGTLIFNCVLGITFIVSGWRWDLKRSWLARIVFSCGVLWLGYLFLYYVTGFNNHPF
;
A
#
# COMPACT_ATOMS: atom_id res chain seq x y z
N MET A 1 27.91 7.40 -3.07
CA MET A 1 26.46 7.62 -3.30
C MET A 1 25.71 6.32 -3.67
N LYS A 2 25.64 5.31 -2.78
CA LYS A 2 25.01 3.99 -3.08
C LYS A 2 23.70 3.68 -2.32
N LYS A 3 23.30 4.50 -1.33
CA LYS A 3 22.12 4.22 -0.48
C LYS A 3 20.76 4.37 -1.18
N LYS A 4 20.68 5.08 -2.30
CA LYS A 4 19.39 5.40 -2.96
C LYS A 4 18.83 4.25 -3.81
N GLN A 5 19.68 3.40 -4.37
CA GLN A 5 19.26 2.34 -5.31
C GLN A 5 18.81 1.06 -4.59
N ILE A 6 19.49 0.70 -3.49
CA ILE A 6 19.21 -0.53 -2.71
C ILE A 6 17.77 -0.56 -2.17
N THR A 7 17.27 0.57 -1.66
CA THR A 7 15.91 0.64 -1.09
C THR A 7 14.80 0.67 -2.15
N SER A 8 15.10 1.00 -3.41
CA SER A 8 14.11 0.95 -4.49
C SER A 8 13.76 -0.49 -4.87
N ASN A 9 14.78 -1.35 -4.95
CA ASN A 9 14.60 -2.77 -5.21
C ASN A 9 13.78 -3.43 -4.10
N TYR A 10 14.00 -3.01 -2.85
CA TYR A 10 13.27 -3.53 -1.70
C TYR A 10 11.75 -3.24 -1.74
N LEU A 11 11.36 -2.02 -2.13
CA LEU A 11 9.94 -1.68 -2.33
C LEU A 11 9.32 -2.50 -3.47
N LEU A 12 10.08 -2.74 -4.53
CA LEU A 12 9.65 -3.55 -5.65
C LEU A 12 9.44 -5.02 -5.22
N TYR A 13 10.35 -5.58 -4.42
CA TYR A 13 10.20 -6.91 -3.83
C TYR A 13 8.99 -6.99 -2.89
N ILE A 14 8.74 -5.96 -2.08
CA ILE A 14 7.56 -5.90 -1.20
C ILE A 14 6.26 -5.91 -2.01
N LEU A 15 6.20 -5.16 -3.13
CA LEU A 15 5.04 -5.17 -4.03
C LEU A 15 4.85 -6.52 -4.71
N ILE A 16 5.91 -7.11 -5.25
CA ILE A 16 5.86 -8.43 -5.89
C ILE A 16 5.42 -9.50 -4.89
N PHE A 17 5.98 -9.47 -3.68
CA PHE A 17 5.61 -10.39 -2.61
C PHE A 17 4.14 -10.21 -2.20
N GLY A 18 3.68 -8.97 -2.03
CA GLY A 18 2.27 -8.67 -1.75
C GLY A 18 1.33 -9.18 -2.85
N PHE A 19 1.71 -9.06 -4.12
CA PHE A 19 0.92 -9.54 -5.25
C PHE A 19 0.88 -11.07 -5.34
N ILE A 20 2.02 -11.74 -5.15
CA ILE A 20 2.08 -13.21 -5.10
C ILE A 20 1.24 -13.73 -3.92
N LEU A 21 1.35 -13.07 -2.77
CA LEU A 21 0.59 -13.43 -1.57
C LEU A 21 -0.92 -13.24 -1.78
N GLU A 22 -1.34 -12.19 -2.51
CA GLU A 22 -2.73 -12.03 -2.94
C GLU A 22 -3.19 -13.24 -3.76
N ILE A 23 -2.44 -13.61 -4.81
CA ILE A 23 -2.79 -14.73 -5.70
C ILE A 23 -2.95 -16.03 -4.90
N ILE A 24 -2.03 -16.31 -3.97
CA ILE A 24 -2.07 -17.52 -3.13
C ILE A 24 -3.25 -17.48 -2.14
N LEU A 25 -3.45 -16.35 -1.47
CA LEU A 25 -4.53 -16.22 -0.48
C LEU A 25 -5.90 -16.05 -1.13
N LYS A 26 -5.99 -15.69 -2.41
CA LYS A 26 -7.26 -15.45 -3.11
C LYS A 26 -8.12 -16.71 -3.16
N ASP A 27 -7.51 -17.88 -3.29
CA ASP A 27 -8.22 -19.16 -3.34
C ASP A 27 -8.79 -19.58 -1.97
N SER A 28 -8.10 -19.25 -0.88
CA SER A 28 -8.52 -19.66 0.49
C SER A 28 -9.30 -18.57 1.24
N TYR A 29 -8.91 -17.31 1.07
CA TYR A 29 -9.41 -16.15 1.80
C TYR A 29 -9.42 -14.90 0.89
N PRO A 30 -10.37 -14.79 -0.05
CA PRO A 30 -10.36 -13.76 -1.09
C PRO A 30 -10.35 -12.33 -0.51
N ARG A 31 -11.09 -12.07 0.57
CA ARG A 31 -11.11 -10.76 1.23
C ARG A 31 -9.79 -10.42 1.92
N LEU A 32 -9.13 -11.40 2.52
CA LEU A 32 -7.91 -11.20 3.31
C LEU A 32 -6.68 -11.00 2.40
N GLY A 33 -6.59 -11.77 1.31
CA GLY A 33 -5.55 -11.57 0.29
C GLY A 33 -5.61 -10.16 -0.32
N THR A 34 -6.81 -9.73 -0.70
CA THR A 34 -7.02 -8.38 -1.26
C THR A 34 -6.76 -7.27 -0.23
N LEU A 35 -7.10 -7.47 1.06
CA LEU A 35 -6.75 -6.51 2.12
C LEU A 35 -5.23 -6.31 2.23
N ILE A 36 -4.49 -7.42 2.31
CA ILE A 36 -3.03 -7.39 2.51
C ILE A 36 -2.35 -6.67 1.34
N PHE A 37 -2.73 -7.00 0.10
CA PHE A 37 -2.18 -6.33 -1.07
C PHE A 37 -2.47 -4.82 -1.08
N ASN A 38 -3.70 -4.43 -0.77
CA ASN A 38 -4.10 -3.03 -0.73
C ASN A 38 -3.36 -2.23 0.35
N CYS A 39 -3.10 -2.83 1.52
CA CYS A 39 -2.26 -2.24 2.56
C CYS A 39 -0.81 -2.08 2.10
N VAL A 40 -0.25 -3.09 1.44
CA VAL A 40 1.13 -3.06 0.91
C VAL A 40 1.28 -1.95 -0.15
N LEU A 41 0.29 -1.78 -1.03
CA LEU A 41 0.24 -0.69 -2.00
C LEU A 41 0.24 0.69 -1.32
N GLY A 42 -0.67 0.89 -0.34
CA GLY A 42 -0.76 2.15 0.40
C GLY A 42 0.54 2.53 1.11
N ILE A 43 1.14 1.58 1.81
CA ILE A 43 2.43 1.78 2.51
C ILE A 43 3.54 2.10 1.49
N THR A 44 3.56 1.44 0.33
CA THR A 44 4.56 1.71 -0.70
C THR A 44 4.46 3.13 -1.25
N PHE A 45 3.24 3.67 -1.41
CA PHE A 45 3.05 5.08 -1.79
C PHE A 45 3.51 6.06 -0.71
N ILE A 46 3.22 5.77 0.56
CA ILE A 46 3.68 6.59 1.69
C ILE A 46 5.21 6.60 1.76
N VAL A 47 5.85 5.43 1.70
CA VAL A 47 7.31 5.32 1.81
C VAL A 47 8.01 5.94 0.59
N SER A 48 7.48 5.75 -0.62
CA SER A 48 8.04 6.37 -1.82
C SER A 48 7.86 7.89 -1.83
N GLY A 49 6.69 8.38 -1.43
CA GLY A 49 6.38 9.81 -1.30
C GLY A 49 7.23 10.50 -0.22
N TRP A 50 7.40 9.87 0.95
CA TRP A 50 8.24 10.38 2.05
C TRP A 50 9.73 10.45 1.68
N ARG A 51 10.18 9.49 0.89
CA ARG A 51 11.57 9.38 0.46
C ARG A 51 11.93 10.38 -0.64
N TRP A 52 10.93 10.80 -1.40
CA TRP A 52 11.04 11.96 -2.25
C TRP A 52 10.90 13.22 -1.39
N ASP A 53 11.68 14.26 -1.69
CA ASP A 53 11.72 15.47 -0.87
C ASP A 53 10.34 16.17 -0.88
N LEU A 54 9.53 15.90 0.14
CA LEU A 54 8.16 16.41 0.29
C LEU A 54 8.13 17.93 0.24
N LYS A 55 9.18 18.61 0.70
CA LYS A 55 9.21 20.08 0.68
C LYS A 55 9.41 20.62 -0.73
N ARG A 56 10.18 19.91 -1.56
CA ARG A 56 10.65 20.40 -2.85
C ARG A 56 9.83 19.91 -4.05
N SER A 57 9.19 18.76 -3.95
CA SER A 57 8.42 18.16 -5.05
C SER A 57 6.93 18.10 -4.73
N TRP A 58 6.12 18.80 -5.50
CA TRP A 58 4.66 18.75 -5.41
C TRP A 58 4.12 17.34 -5.72
N LEU A 59 4.75 16.62 -6.66
CA LEU A 59 4.42 15.23 -6.98
C LEU A 59 4.64 14.30 -5.78
N ALA A 60 5.71 14.51 -5.01
CA ALA A 60 5.96 13.75 -3.79
C ALA A 60 4.83 13.90 -2.76
N ARG A 61 4.31 15.13 -2.61
CA ARG A 61 3.17 15.41 -1.73
C ARG A 61 1.91 14.71 -2.20
N ILE A 62 1.64 14.74 -3.51
CA ILE A 62 0.47 14.04 -4.09
C ILE A 62 0.58 12.53 -3.84
N VAL A 63 1.74 11.93 -4.15
CA VAL A 63 1.96 10.49 -3.94
C VAL A 63 1.81 10.10 -2.47
N PHE A 64 2.40 10.88 -1.57
CA PHE A 64 2.28 10.66 -0.13
C PHE A 64 0.83 10.79 0.36
N SER A 65 0.16 11.88 0.02
CA SER A 65 -1.24 12.10 0.38
C SER A 65 -2.16 11.03 -0.19
N CYS A 66 -1.90 10.57 -1.42
CA CYS A 66 -2.64 9.47 -2.04
C CYS A 66 -2.47 8.18 -1.24
N GLY A 67 -1.26 7.84 -0.80
CA GLY A 67 -1.01 6.69 0.06
C GLY A 67 -1.73 6.78 1.41
N VAL A 68 -1.71 7.95 2.05
CA VAL A 68 -2.42 8.18 3.33
C VAL A 68 -3.93 8.08 3.15
N LEU A 69 -4.48 8.73 2.12
CA LEU A 69 -5.91 8.66 1.78
C LEU A 69 -6.34 7.23 1.44
N TRP A 70 -5.49 6.47 0.76
CA TRP A 70 -5.74 5.07 0.43
C TRP A 70 -5.85 4.20 1.68
N LEU A 71 -4.92 4.35 2.63
CA LEU A 71 -5.00 3.63 3.91
C LEU A 71 -6.20 4.08 4.76
N GLY A 72 -6.52 5.37 4.74
CA GLY A 72 -7.71 5.90 5.40
C GLY A 72 -9.00 5.34 4.79
N TYR A 73 -9.08 5.27 3.47
CA TYR A 73 -10.18 4.64 2.75
C TYR A 73 -10.30 3.15 3.08
N LEU A 74 -9.20 2.40 3.07
CA LEU A 74 -9.18 0.99 3.48
C LEU A 74 -9.68 0.83 4.91
N PHE A 75 -9.19 1.65 5.84
CA PHE A 75 -9.64 1.61 7.22
C PHE A 75 -11.15 1.85 7.32
N LEU A 76 -11.67 2.89 6.67
CA LEU A 76 -13.10 3.17 6.66
C LEU A 76 -13.90 2.07 5.97
N TYR A 77 -13.43 1.55 4.85
CA TYR A 77 -14.10 0.48 4.09
C TYR A 77 -14.18 -0.81 4.91
N TYR A 78 -13.11 -1.20 5.60
CA TYR A 78 -13.11 -2.37 6.44
C TYR A 78 -13.88 -2.14 7.73
N VAL A 79 -13.73 -0.99 8.41
CA VAL A 79 -14.50 -0.69 9.63
C VAL A 79 -16.00 -0.57 9.34
N THR A 80 -16.39 0.09 8.26
CA THR A 80 -17.81 0.17 7.86
C THR A 80 -18.31 -1.15 7.28
N GLY A 81 -17.47 -1.92 6.58
CA GLY A 81 -17.79 -3.26 6.09
C GLY A 81 -17.86 -4.33 7.18
N PHE A 82 -17.16 -4.17 8.30
CA PHE A 82 -17.31 -5.00 9.50
C PHE A 82 -18.60 -4.66 10.26
N ASN A 83 -19.01 -3.38 10.27
CA ASN A 83 -20.27 -2.96 10.90
C ASN A 83 -21.49 -3.29 10.05
N ASN A 84 -21.38 -3.26 8.73
CA ASN A 84 -22.41 -3.67 7.81
C ASN A 84 -22.07 -5.06 7.28
N HIS A 85 -22.32 -6.09 8.08
CA HIS A 85 -22.29 -7.49 7.62
C HIS A 85 -23.10 -7.60 6.31
N PRO A 86 -22.48 -7.80 5.13
CA PRO A 86 -23.22 -8.40 4.05
C PRO A 86 -23.19 -9.91 4.32
N PHE A 87 -24.35 -10.47 4.64
CA PHE A 87 -24.68 -11.90 4.66
C PHE A 87 -23.57 -12.84 4.18
#